data_AF-A0A499V1H6-F1
#
_entry.id   AF-A0A499V1H6-F1
#
_cell.length_a   1.000
_cell.length_b   1.000
_cell.length_c   1.000
_cell.angle_alpha   90.00
_cell.angle_beta   90.00
_cell.angle_gamma   90.00
#
_symmetry.space_group_name_H-M   'P 1'
#
loop_
_entity.id
_entity.type
_entity.pdbx_description
1 polymer ?
#
loop_
_entity_poly.entity_id
_entity_poly.type
_entity_poly.pdbx_seq_one_letter_code
_entity_poly.pdbx_strand_id
1 'polypeptide(L)'
;MHPTSEPRLLDADEVRHFEEPFGTLMLELPPREPGFVLPTWKELTAVVEAARERDAGVHFDGTRLWERPRTWGVLLSPAVPGGVERALLGLERELPRLPEYVAHAEVVGKALGRQGCPGSG
;
A
#
# COMPACT_ATOMS: atom_id res chain seq x y z
N MET A 1 8.74 5.75 10.45
CA MET A 1 8.07 6.41 9.31
C MET A 1 9.08 7.39 8.74
N HIS A 2 9.51 7.21 7.49
CA HIS A 2 10.44 8.13 6.82
C HIS A 2 9.64 9.01 5.86
N PRO A 3 9.30 10.26 6.22
CA PRO A 3 8.59 11.14 5.33
C PRO A 3 9.50 11.60 4.18
N THR A 4 8.99 11.57 2.95
CA THR A 4 9.63 12.23 1.81
C THR A 4 9.38 13.73 1.90
N SER A 5 10.42 14.53 1.67
CA SER A 5 10.33 16.01 1.73
C SER A 5 9.70 16.63 0.47
N GLU A 6 9.63 15.88 -0.63
CA GLU A 6 9.10 16.31 -1.93
C GLU A 6 7.70 15.73 -2.20
N PRO A 7 6.88 16.36 -3.09
CA PRO A 7 5.54 15.90 -3.41
C PRO A 7 5.44 14.67 -4.29
N ARG A 8 6.09 13.59 -3.85
CA ARG A 8 6.16 12.30 -4.52
C ARG A 8 6.26 11.17 -3.51
N LEU A 9 5.94 9.97 -3.98
CA LEU A 9 6.31 8.76 -3.26
C LEU A 9 7.83 8.58 -3.22
N LEU A 10 8.26 7.78 -2.26
CA LEU A 10 9.60 7.22 -2.21
C LEU A 10 9.92 6.57 -3.57
N ASP A 11 11.08 6.88 -4.14
CA ASP A 11 11.50 6.31 -5.41
C ASP A 11 12.24 4.98 -5.23
N ALA A 12 12.50 4.29 -6.34
CA ALA A 12 13.11 2.97 -6.31
C ALA A 12 14.57 2.99 -5.83
N ASP A 13 15.31 4.07 -6.10
CA ASP A 13 16.71 4.18 -5.70
C ASP A 13 16.82 4.49 -4.21
N GLU A 14 15.92 5.31 -3.67
CA GLU A 14 15.75 5.53 -2.23
C GLU A 14 15.45 4.21 -1.53
N VAL A 15 14.57 3.36 -2.07
CA VAL A 15 14.31 2.01 -1.53
C VAL A 15 15.54 1.12 -1.57
N ARG A 16 16.30 1.10 -2.67
CA ARG A 16 17.50 0.25 -2.80
C ARG A 16 18.60 0.63 -1.83
N HIS A 17 18.83 1.93 -1.68
CA HIS A 17 19.96 2.47 -0.92
C HIS A 17 19.62 2.86 0.51
N PHE A 18 18.39 2.61 0.96
CA PHE A 18 18.00 2.88 2.34
C PHE A 18 18.85 2.04 3.32
N GLU A 19 19.56 2.74 4.21
CA GLU A 19 20.70 2.22 4.98
C GLU A 19 20.33 1.09 5.94
N GLU A 20 19.13 1.13 6.52
CA GLU A 20 18.67 0.14 7.50
C GLU A 20 17.93 -1.03 6.83
N PRO A 21 18.05 -2.27 7.35
CA PRO A 21 17.27 -3.40 6.87
C PRO A 21 15.79 -3.26 7.28
N PHE A 22 14.88 -3.62 6.38
CA PHE A 22 13.44 -3.69 6.66
C PHE A 22 12.81 -4.92 6.02
N GLY A 23 11.82 -5.52 6.70
CA GLY A 23 11.08 -6.68 6.20
C GLY A 23 9.78 -6.33 5.47
N THR A 24 9.32 -5.08 5.55
CA THR A 24 8.11 -4.62 4.87
C THR A 24 8.22 -3.14 4.51
N LEU A 25 7.89 -2.79 3.26
CA LEU A 25 7.70 -1.43 2.78
C LEU A 25 6.20 -1.09 2.79
N MET A 26 5.82 -0.02 3.48
CA MET A 26 4.45 0.49 3.49
C MET A 26 4.33 1.74 2.62
N LEU A 27 3.41 1.75 1.67
CA LEU A 27 3.15 2.85 0.75
C LEU A 27 1.71 3.33 0.90
N GLU A 28 1.53 4.61 1.24
CA GLU A 28 0.21 5.24 1.29
C GLU A 28 -0.20 5.69 -0.12
N LEU A 29 -1.39 5.30 -0.57
CA LEU A 29 -1.91 5.61 -1.90
C LEU A 29 -3.28 6.30 -1.84
N PRO A 30 -3.40 7.52 -2.37
CA PRO A 30 -2.32 8.49 -2.52
C PRO A 30 -1.78 8.98 -1.14
N PRO A 31 -0.49 9.35 -1.04
CA PRO A 31 0.11 9.83 0.21
C PRO A 31 -0.57 11.11 0.69
N ARG A 32 -0.76 11.25 2.01
CA ARG A 32 -1.41 12.43 2.61
C ARG A 32 -0.68 13.71 2.26
N GLU A 33 0.63 13.67 2.44
CA GLU A 33 1.50 14.80 2.25
C GLU A 33 2.48 14.49 1.12
N PRO A 34 2.70 15.44 0.21
CA PRO A 34 2.05 16.75 0.01
C PRO A 34 0.97 16.63 -1.06
N GLY A 35 -0.28 16.39 -0.65
CA GLY A 35 -1.44 16.71 -1.48
C GLY A 35 -1.99 15.60 -2.37
N PHE A 36 -1.90 14.33 -1.92
CA PHE A 36 -2.56 13.20 -2.60
C PHE A 36 -2.08 12.94 -4.04
N VAL A 37 -0.78 13.11 -4.28
CA VAL A 37 -0.16 12.85 -5.60
C VAL A 37 -0.12 11.35 -5.86
N LEU A 38 -0.82 10.89 -6.91
CA LEU A 38 -0.71 9.51 -7.36
C LEU A 38 0.56 9.32 -8.18
N PRO A 39 1.35 8.26 -7.92
CA PRO A 39 2.44 7.88 -8.81
C PRO A 39 1.88 7.41 -10.14
N THR A 40 2.71 7.50 -11.17
CA THR A 40 2.48 6.71 -12.38
C THR A 40 2.62 5.22 -12.07
N TRP A 41 1.98 4.38 -12.90
CA TRP A 41 2.12 2.94 -12.79
C TRP A 41 3.59 2.49 -12.83
N LYS A 42 4.38 3.11 -13.72
CA LYS A 42 5.82 2.81 -13.87
C LYS A 42 6.61 3.08 -12.60
N GLU A 43 6.37 4.23 -11.95
CA GLU A 43 7.02 4.58 -10.69
C GLU A 43 6.63 3.60 -9.58
N LEU A 44 5.33 3.29 -9.46
CA LEU A 44 4.83 2.34 -8.46
C LEU A 44 5.46 0.95 -8.63
N THR A 45 5.54 0.44 -9.85
CA THR A 45 6.15 -0.87 -10.12
C THR A 45 7.64 -0.88 -9.83
N ALA A 46 8.36 0.20 -10.13
CA ALA A 46 9.79 0.29 -9.86
C ALA A 46 10.10 0.24 -8.34
N VAL A 47 9.27 0.89 -7.53
CA VAL A 47 9.37 0.86 -6.06
C VAL A 47 9.08 -0.55 -5.52
N VAL A 48 8.07 -1.23 -6.06
CA VAL A 48 7.74 -2.61 -5.70
C VAL A 48 8.87 -3.58 -6.05
N GLU A 49 9.48 -3.41 -7.22
CA GLU A 49 10.64 -4.20 -7.65
C GLU A 49 11.83 -3.98 -6.71
N ALA A 50 12.16 -2.73 -6.38
CA ALA A 50 13.22 -2.40 -5.42
C ALA A 50 12.98 -3.01 -4.02
N ALA A 51 11.74 -3.05 -3.55
CA ALA A 51 11.41 -3.71 -2.28
C ALA A 51 11.62 -5.23 -2.35
N ARG A 52 11.25 -5.86 -3.47
CA ARG A 52 11.44 -7.30 -3.69
C ARG A 52 12.90 -7.70 -3.83
N GLU A 53 13.72 -6.88 -4.49
CA GLU A 53 15.17 -7.06 -4.55
C GLU A 53 15.81 -7.14 -3.15
N ARG A 54 15.16 -6.51 -2.17
CA ARG A 54 15.56 -6.51 -0.76
C ARG A 54 14.86 -7.57 0.11
N ASP A 55 14.11 -8.48 -0.49
CA ASP A 55 13.28 -9.49 0.20
C ASP A 55 12.25 -8.88 1.19
N ALA A 56 11.77 -7.67 0.89
CA ALA A 56 10.77 -6.99 1.69
C ALA A 56 9.35 -7.18 1.11
N GLY A 57 8.38 -7.47 1.98
CA GLY A 57 6.96 -7.41 1.62
C GLY A 57 6.54 -5.98 1.27
N VAL A 58 5.53 -5.80 0.41
CA VAL A 58 4.97 -4.47 0.10
C VAL A 58 3.52 -4.42 0.57
N HIS A 59 3.21 -3.44 1.41
CA HIS A 59 1.86 -3.14 1.87
C HIS A 59 1.40 -1.79 1.31
N PHE A 60 0.21 -1.77 0.71
CA PHE A 60 -0.43 -0.55 0.24
C PHE A 60 -1.51 -0.11 1.23
N ASP A 61 -1.37 1.06 1.83
CA ASP A 61 -2.46 1.74 2.51
C ASP A 61 -3.28 2.51 1.46
N GLY A 62 -4.31 1.84 0.95
CA GLY A 62 -5.20 2.37 -0.08
C GLY A 62 -6.45 3.06 0.47
N THR A 63 -6.51 3.41 1.76
CA THR A 63 -7.73 3.93 2.41
C THR A 63 -8.37 5.07 1.62
N ARG A 64 -7.55 5.91 0.99
CA ARG A 64 -8.00 7.10 0.25
C ARG A 64 -8.18 6.93 -1.24
N LEU A 65 -7.85 5.76 -1.80
CA LEU A 65 -8.15 5.45 -3.19
C LEU A 65 -9.66 5.53 -3.49
N TRP A 66 -10.50 5.36 -2.47
CA TRP A 66 -11.96 5.33 -2.62
C TRP A 66 -12.64 6.65 -2.22
N GLU A 67 -11.92 7.60 -1.63
CA GLU A 67 -12.48 8.82 -1.05
C GLU A 67 -12.68 9.97 -2.07
N ARG A 68 -12.09 9.89 -3.27
CA ARG A 68 -12.10 10.99 -4.25
C ARG A 68 -12.46 10.53 -5.67
N PRO A 69 -13.28 11.28 -6.43
CA PRO A 69 -13.56 10.96 -7.83
C PRO A 69 -12.31 10.93 -8.73
N ARG A 70 -11.26 11.69 -8.40
CA ARG A 70 -10.00 11.71 -9.18
C ARG A 70 -9.18 10.41 -9.09
N THR A 71 -9.30 9.64 -8.01
CA THR A 71 -8.67 8.31 -7.92
C THR A 71 -9.43 7.26 -8.75
N TRP A 72 -10.73 7.45 -8.96
CA TRP A 72 -11.51 6.68 -9.94
C TRP A 72 -11.07 6.92 -11.40
N GLY A 73 -10.45 8.08 -11.66
CA GLY A 73 -9.94 8.46 -12.97
C GLY A 73 -8.91 7.47 -13.54
N VAL A 74 -8.21 6.70 -12.70
CA VAL A 74 -7.29 5.64 -13.16
C VAL A 74 -8.05 4.43 -13.71
N LEU A 75 -9.09 3.97 -13.01
CA LEU A 75 -9.90 2.81 -13.45
C LEU A 75 -10.71 3.11 -14.72
N LEU A 76 -11.03 4.39 -14.93
CA LEU A 76 -11.73 4.89 -16.11
C LEU A 76 -10.78 5.44 -17.20
N SER A 77 -9.46 5.41 -16.96
CA SER A 77 -8.48 5.97 -17.89
C SER A 77 -8.29 5.04 -19.10
N PRO A 78 -8.16 5.58 -20.32
CA PRO A 78 -7.73 4.80 -21.49
C PRO A 78 -6.36 4.13 -21.30
N ALA A 79 -5.52 4.65 -20.40
CA ALA A 79 -4.23 4.06 -20.05
C ALA A 79 -4.34 2.74 -19.25
N VAL A 80 -5.53 2.41 -18.73
CA VAL A 80 -5.81 1.16 -18.01
C VAL A 80 -7.01 0.44 -18.65
N PRO A 81 -6.81 -0.24 -19.79
CA PRO A 81 -7.88 -0.96 -20.47
C PRO A 81 -8.55 -2.01 -19.56
N GLY A 82 -9.87 -1.91 -19.42
CA GLY A 82 -10.67 -2.81 -18.58
C GLY A 82 -10.49 -2.58 -17.07
N GLY A 83 -10.11 -1.37 -16.65
CA GLY A 83 -9.83 -1.05 -15.24
C GLY A 83 -11.03 -1.32 -14.31
N VAL A 84 -12.24 -1.00 -14.75
CA VAL A 84 -13.48 -1.24 -13.98
C VAL A 84 -13.74 -2.74 -13.84
N GLU A 85 -13.65 -3.51 -14.91
CA GLU A 85 -13.86 -4.96 -14.94
C GLU A 85 -12.84 -5.67 -14.05
N ARG A 86 -11.58 -5.23 -14.07
CA ARG A 86 -10.53 -5.75 -13.19
C ARG A 86 -10.80 -5.43 -11.72
N ALA A 87 -11.29 -4.22 -11.42
CA ALA A 87 -11.66 -3.83 -10.06
C ALA A 87 -12.84 -4.67 -9.55
N LEU A 88 -13.88 -4.87 -10.38
CA LEU A 88 -15.02 -5.73 -10.06
C LEU A 88 -14.58 -7.17 -9.84
N LEU A 89 -13.74 -7.74 -10.71
CA LEU A 89 -13.20 -9.08 -10.53
C LEU A 89 -12.39 -9.20 -9.22
N GLY A 90 -11.64 -8.16 -8.86
CA GLY A 90 -10.94 -8.08 -7.57
C GLY A 90 -11.91 -8.13 -6.40
N LEU A 91 -12.97 -7.32 -6.43
CA LEU A 91 -14.01 -7.30 -5.40
C LEU A 91 -14.74 -8.65 -5.31
N GLU A 92 -15.13 -9.24 -6.44
CA GLU A 92 -15.77 -10.56 -6.48
C GLU A 92 -14.91 -11.66 -5.86
N ARG A 93 -13.58 -11.59 -6.03
CA ARG A 93 -12.65 -12.55 -5.43
C ARG A 93 -12.39 -12.29 -3.95
N GLU A 94 -12.28 -11.03 -3.55
CA GLU A 94 -11.81 -10.68 -2.20
C GLU A 94 -12.94 -10.50 -1.18
N LEU A 95 -14.13 -10.01 -1.59
CA LEU A 95 -15.27 -9.83 -0.68
C LEU A 95 -15.68 -11.13 0.05
N PRO A 96 -15.76 -12.30 -0.60
CA PRO A 96 -16.08 -13.55 0.09
C PRO A 96 -15.03 -13.98 1.13
N ARG A 97 -13.79 -13.48 1.01
CA ARG A 97 -12.66 -13.80 1.89
C ARG A 97 -12.54 -12.87 3.09
N LEU A 98 -13.28 -11.77 3.12
CA LEU A 98 -13.27 -10.83 4.25
C LEU A 98 -13.44 -11.49 5.63
N PRO A 99 -14.34 -12.49 5.81
CA PRO A 99 -14.45 -13.17 7.10
C PRO A 99 -13.14 -13.85 7.56
N GLU A 100 -12.36 -14.39 6.62
CA GLU A 100 -11.07 -15.03 6.92
C GLU A 100 -10.03 -13.99 7.37
N TYR A 101 -9.98 -12.84 6.70
CA TYR A 101 -9.09 -11.74 7.07
C TYR A 101 -9.44 -11.19 8.45
N VAL A 102 -10.72 -11.03 8.77
CA VAL A 102 -11.18 -10.62 10.11
C VAL A 102 -10.77 -11.67 11.15
N ALA A 103 -11.01 -12.95 10.90
CA ALA A 103 -10.60 -14.02 11.81
C ALA A 103 -9.09 -14.03 12.05
N HIS A 104 -8.28 -13.82 11.01
CA HIS A 104 -6.83 -13.73 11.14
C HIS A 104 -6.41 -12.50 11.97
N ALA A 105 -7.01 -11.33 11.69
CA ALA A 105 -6.74 -10.10 12.45
C ALA A 105 -7.09 -10.25 13.93
N GLU A 106 -8.17 -10.96 14.27
CA GLU A 106 -8.50 -11.27 15.66
C GLU A 106 -7.44 -12.15 16.34
N VAL A 107 -6.90 -13.15 15.64
CA VAL A 107 -5.83 -14.01 16.17
C VAL A 107 -4.60 -13.17 16.49
N VAL A 108 -4.18 -12.31 15.56
CA VAL A 108 -3.05 -11.39 15.76
C VAL A 108 -3.33 -10.43 16.92
N GLY A 109 -4.52 -9.83 16.98
CA GLY A 109 -4.93 -8.94 18.07
C GLY A 109 -4.90 -9.63 19.45
N LYS A 110 -5.40 -10.87 19.54
CA LYS A 110 -5.32 -11.70 20.76
C LYS A 110 -3.87 -12.02 21.14
N ALA A 111 -3.01 -12.32 20.16
CA ALA A 111 -1.59 -12.61 20.41
C ALA A 111 -0.81 -11.39 20.89
N LEU A 112 -1.07 -10.20 20.34
CA LEU A 112 -0.47 -8.94 20.76
C LEU A 112 -0.98 -8.51 22.14
N GLY A 113 -2.29 -8.63 22.40
CA GLY A 113 -2.88 -8.32 23.71
C GLY A 113 -2.34 -9.20 24.85
N ARG A 114 -1.92 -10.43 24.54
CA ARG A 114 -1.28 -11.35 25.52
C ARG A 114 0.19 -11.03 25.79
N GLN A 115 0.90 -10.45 24.82
CA GLN A 115 2.32 -10.14 24.96
C GLN A 115 2.57 -8.79 25.65
N GLY A 116 1.56 -7.91 25.70
CA GLY A 116 1.71 -6.54 26.18
C GLY A 116 2.55 -5.72 25.18
N CYS A 117 1.98 -4.65 24.63
CA CYS A 117 2.74 -3.81 23.70
C CYS A 117 3.97 -3.22 24.42
N PRO A 118 5.21 -3.44 23.93
CA PRO A 118 6.36 -2.72 24.44
C PRO A 118 6.24 -1.27 23.92
N GLY A 119 5.88 -0.34 24.82
CA GLY A 119 5.82 1.08 24.46
C GLY A 119 4.84 1.97 25.23
N SER A 120 4.16 1.49 26.27
CA SER A 120 3.39 2.37 27.17
C SER A 120 4.18 2.62 28.46
N GLY A 121 5.12 3.55 28.39
CA GLY A 121 5.90 4.09 29.50
C GLY A 121 6.40 5.48 29.15
#